data_AF-A0A923Q3H5-F1
#
_entry.id   AF-A0A923Q3H5-F1
#
_cell.length_a   1.000
_cell.length_b   1.000
_cell.length_c   1.000
_cell.angle_alpha   90.00
_cell.angle_beta   90.00
_cell.angle_gamma   90.00
#
_symmetry.space_group_name_H-M   'P 1'
#
loop_
_entity.id
_entity.type
_entity.pdbx_description
1 polymer ?
#
loop_
_entity_poly.entity_id
_entity_poly.type
_entity_poly.pdbx_seq_one_letter_code
_entity_poly.pdbx_strand_id
1 'polypeptide(L)'
;EAGYGYSTSHNCRRLYFTVINVQLLCRDSEGTVSVGIDRADQTPIARRAMSWTLKGSNGISQTDSEGFAQVQTVTSISQRTQRLKLSVGNDFLYMRANEITKVVTPKSWCE
;
A
#
# COMPACT_ATOMS: atom_id res chain seq x y z
N GLU A 1 0.38 -20.55 51.03
CA GLU A 1 1.45 -19.58 50.70
C GLU A 1 1.38 -19.26 49.21
N ALA A 2 1.76 -18.04 48.84
CA ALA A 2 1.57 -17.37 47.53
C ALA A 2 1.82 -18.27 46.31
N GLY A 3 1.08 -18.25 45.20
CA GLY A 3 0.20 -17.25 44.59
C GLY A 3 0.47 -17.36 43.07
N TYR A 4 -0.49 -17.88 42.30
CA TYR A 4 -0.34 -18.22 40.87
C TYR A 4 0.39 -17.12 40.09
N GLY A 5 1.56 -17.46 39.55
CA GLY A 5 2.43 -16.56 38.80
C GLY A 5 1.81 -16.13 37.48
N TYR A 6 0.97 -15.10 37.52
CA TYR A 6 0.68 -14.29 36.35
C TYR A 6 1.82 -13.27 36.20
N SER A 7 2.50 -13.29 35.05
CA SER A 7 3.32 -12.17 34.61
C SER A 7 2.42 -10.93 34.59
N THR A 8 2.68 -9.99 35.51
CA THR A 8 1.95 -8.73 35.65
C THR A 8 2.31 -7.79 34.51
N SER A 9 1.83 -8.11 33.31
CA SER A 9 1.52 -7.20 32.17
C SER A 9 2.48 -6.04 31.86
N HIS A 10 3.75 -6.10 32.26
CA HIS A 10 4.64 -4.94 32.28
C HIS A 10 5.08 -4.45 30.90
N ASN A 11 4.63 -5.09 29.82
CA ASN A 11 4.88 -4.68 28.43
C ASN A 11 3.71 -4.98 27.47
N CYS A 12 2.50 -5.20 27.98
CA CYS A 12 1.33 -5.36 27.12
C CYS A 12 0.93 -4.00 26.56
N ARG A 13 1.24 -3.75 25.28
CA ARG A 13 0.82 -2.53 24.57
C ARG A 13 -0.12 -2.87 23.42
N ARG A 14 -1.09 -1.99 23.16
CA ARG A 14 -1.93 -2.11 21.97
C ARG A 14 -1.08 -1.87 20.73
N LEU A 15 -1.14 -2.81 19.80
CA LEU A 15 -0.56 -2.69 18.48
C LEU A 15 -1.66 -2.70 17.43
N TYR A 16 -1.39 -2.06 16.31
CA TYR A 16 -2.30 -1.96 15.17
C TYR A 16 -1.67 -2.69 13.99
N PHE A 17 -2.26 -3.82 13.63
CA PHE A 17 -1.94 -4.50 12.38
C PHE A 17 -2.72 -3.84 11.24
N THR A 18 -2.00 -3.41 10.22
CA THR A 18 -2.56 -2.73 9.04
C THR A 18 -2.23 -3.55 7.81
N VAL A 19 -3.25 -3.83 7.00
CA VAL A 19 -3.13 -4.48 5.70
C VAL A 19 -3.73 -3.55 4.66
N ILE A 20 -2.94 -3.20 3.65
CA ILE A 20 -3.39 -2.38 2.52
C ILE A 20 -3.14 -3.18 1.25
N ASN A 21 -4.21 -3.47 0.52
CA ASN A 21 -4.14 -4.10 -0.79
C ASN A 21 -4.14 -3.02 -1.85
N VAL A 22 -3.21 -3.09 -2.79
CA VAL A 22 -3.08 -2.13 -3.89
C VAL A 22 -3.02 -2.90 -5.20
N GLN A 23 -3.54 -2.29 -6.27
CA GLN A 23 -3.33 -2.74 -7.64
C GLN A 23 -2.72 -1.59 -8.41
N LEU A 24 -1.52 -1.81 -8.96
CA LEU A 24 -0.80 -0.85 -9.77
C LEU A 24 -1.07 -1.12 -11.24
N LEU A 25 -1.72 -0.15 -11.89
CA LEU A 25 -2.10 -0.24 -13.29
C LEU A 25 -1.59 0.98 -14.04
N CYS A 26 -1.02 0.72 -15.19
CA CYS A 26 -0.62 1.67 -16.20
C CYS A 26 -1.75 1.94 -17.16
N ARG A 27 -1.78 3.14 -17.72
CA ARG A 27 -2.71 3.52 -18.78
C ARG A 27 -1.93 3.65 -20.08
N ASP A 28 -2.49 3.12 -21.16
CA ASP A 28 -1.80 3.06 -22.45
C ASP A 28 -1.84 4.39 -23.24
N SER A 29 -2.67 5.37 -22.82
CA SER A 29 -2.82 6.69 -23.48
C SER A 29 -2.68 7.89 -22.54
N GLU A 30 -2.05 8.96 -23.06
CA GLU A 30 -2.01 10.29 -22.44
C GLU A 30 -3.15 11.18 -23.00
N GLY A 31 -3.93 11.82 -22.13
CA GLY A 31 -4.95 12.81 -22.51
C GLY A 31 -6.27 12.73 -21.72
N THR A 32 -7.07 13.79 -21.86
CA THR A 32 -8.46 13.88 -21.37
C THR A 32 -9.34 12.96 -22.22
N VAL A 33 -9.69 11.79 -21.70
CA VAL A 33 -10.65 10.90 -22.36
C VAL A 33 -12.06 11.30 -21.97
N SER A 34 -12.90 11.52 -22.98
CA SER A 34 -14.34 11.76 -22.85
C SER A 34 -15.13 10.47 -22.60
N VAL A 35 -14.47 9.31 -22.67
CA VAL A 35 -15.05 7.98 -22.46
C VAL A 35 -14.47 7.39 -21.17
N GLY A 36 -15.31 6.68 -20.39
CA GLY A 36 -14.87 6.01 -19.17
C GLY A 36 -13.73 5.04 -19.45
N ILE A 37 -12.67 5.11 -18.65
CA ILE A 37 -11.47 4.26 -18.81
C ILE A 37 -11.85 2.81 -18.47
N ASP A 38 -11.78 1.91 -19.45
CA ASP A 38 -12.07 0.49 -19.23
C ASP A 38 -10.81 -0.27 -18.75
N ARG A 39 -10.97 -1.48 -18.20
CA ARG A 39 -9.86 -2.38 -17.86
C ARG A 39 -9.00 -2.74 -19.07
N ALA A 40 -9.57 -2.72 -20.28
CA ALA A 40 -8.85 -3.02 -21.52
C ALA A 40 -7.80 -1.95 -21.87
N ASP A 41 -7.97 -0.71 -21.39
CA ASP A 41 -7.05 0.40 -21.64
C ASP A 41 -5.93 0.50 -20.58
N GLN A 42 -5.81 -0.53 -19.75
CA GLN A 42 -4.93 -0.55 -18.60
C GLN A 42 -4.07 -1.81 -18.56
N THR A 43 -2.78 -1.60 -18.40
CA THR A 43 -1.77 -2.65 -18.34
C THR A 43 -1.26 -2.82 -16.90
N PRO A 44 -1.20 -4.03 -16.34
CA PRO A 44 -0.73 -4.21 -14.98
C PRO A 44 0.77 -3.94 -14.87
N ILE A 45 1.17 -3.23 -13.81
CA ILE A 45 2.59 -3.10 -13.46
C ILE A 45 3.02 -4.39 -12.76
N ALA A 46 3.36 -5.39 -13.55
CA ALA A 46 3.64 -6.72 -13.06
C ALA A 46 5.08 -6.90 -12.53
N ARG A 47 5.25 -7.68 -11.46
CA ARG A 47 6.55 -8.13 -10.92
C ARG A 47 7.53 -7.02 -10.53
N ARG A 48 7.07 -5.80 -10.29
CA ARG A 48 7.91 -4.65 -9.91
C ARG A 48 7.99 -4.50 -8.40
N ALA A 49 9.15 -4.06 -7.93
CA ALA A 49 9.34 -3.66 -6.54
C ALA A 49 8.70 -2.29 -6.32
N MET A 50 7.79 -2.22 -5.36
CA MET A 50 7.11 -1.02 -4.91
C MET A 50 7.56 -0.72 -3.48
N SER A 51 8.26 0.39 -3.31
CA SER A 51 8.54 0.92 -1.98
C SER A 51 7.32 1.65 -1.44
N TRP A 52 7.12 1.56 -0.13
CA TRP A 52 6.00 2.21 0.53
C TRP A 52 6.44 2.86 1.83
N THR A 53 5.74 3.92 2.20
CA THR A 53 5.95 4.62 3.48
C THR A 53 4.60 4.97 4.08
N LEU A 54 4.41 4.62 5.34
CA LEU A 54 3.20 4.85 6.12
C LEU A 54 3.63 5.28 7.52
N LYS A 55 3.11 6.39 8.05
CA LYS A 55 3.64 7.07 9.26
C LYS A 55 4.37 6.16 10.28
N GLY A 56 5.71 6.28 10.30
CA GLY A 56 6.58 5.54 11.20
C GLY A 56 6.94 4.11 10.75
N SER A 57 6.58 3.73 9.53
CA SER A 57 6.86 2.43 8.91
C SER A 57 7.14 2.61 7.42
N ASN A 58 7.99 1.76 6.88
CA ASN A 58 8.32 1.72 5.47
C ASN A 58 8.74 0.30 5.10
N GLY A 59 8.68 0.01 3.81
CA GLY A 59 9.09 -1.30 3.32
C GLY A 59 9.02 -1.38 1.81
N ILE A 60 9.20 -2.59 1.32
CA ILE A 60 9.13 -2.92 -0.10
C ILE A 60 8.16 -4.09 -0.22
N SER A 61 7.25 -4.00 -1.19
CA SER A 61 6.39 -5.08 -1.62
C SER A 61 6.60 -5.31 -3.11
N GLN A 62 6.37 -6.52 -3.59
CA GLN A 62 6.44 -6.82 -5.02
C GLN A 62 5.03 -7.00 -5.58
N THR A 63 4.77 -6.46 -6.76
CA THR A 63 3.52 -6.74 -7.46
C THR A 63 3.53 -8.14 -8.09
N ASP A 64 2.37 -8.78 -8.17
CA ASP A 64 2.20 -10.04 -8.88
C ASP A 64 2.06 -9.84 -10.41
N SER A 65 1.63 -10.87 -11.14
CA SER A 65 1.42 -10.81 -12.59
C SER A 65 0.27 -9.90 -13.02
N GLU A 66 -0.66 -9.59 -12.12
CA GLU A 66 -1.84 -8.75 -12.36
C GLU A 66 -1.69 -7.34 -11.74
N GLY A 67 -0.49 -7.02 -11.23
CA GLY A 67 -0.16 -5.73 -10.64
C GLY A 67 -0.62 -5.58 -9.18
N PHE A 68 -1.08 -6.64 -8.52
CA PHE A 68 -1.48 -6.56 -7.11
C PHE A 68 -0.29 -6.65 -6.18
N ALA A 69 -0.30 -5.86 -5.11
CA ALA A 69 0.63 -5.97 -4.01
C ALA A 69 -0.09 -5.76 -2.67
N GLN A 70 0.55 -6.24 -1.60
CA GLN A 70 0.06 -6.05 -0.25
C GLN A 70 1.12 -5.36 0.61
N VAL A 71 0.68 -4.36 1.35
CA VAL A 71 1.46 -3.71 2.41
C VAL A 71 0.94 -4.24 3.73
N GLN A 72 1.83 -4.86 4.51
CA GLN A 72 1.53 -5.34 5.86
C GLN A 72 2.47 -4.66 6.85
N THR A 73 1.92 -4.09 7.92
CA THR A 73 2.75 -3.50 8.99
C THR A 73 2.06 -3.55 10.33
N VAL A 74 2.86 -3.66 11.39
CA VAL A 74 2.41 -3.52 12.78
C VAL A 74 2.96 -2.20 13.33
N THR A 75 2.10 -1.35 13.88
CA THR A 75 2.52 -0.05 14.43
C THR A 75 1.86 0.23 15.77
N SER A 76 2.39 1.18 16.55
CA SER A 76 1.84 1.57 17.86
C SER A 76 0.64 2.52 17.76
N ILE A 77 0.35 3.05 16.58
CA ILE A 77 -0.74 4.01 16.32
C ILE A 77 -1.64 3.50 15.20
N SER A 78 -2.91 3.90 15.22
CA SER A 78 -3.83 3.58 14.12
C SER A 78 -3.41 4.30 12.83
N GLN A 79 -3.31 3.54 11.74
CA GLN A 79 -2.90 4.06 10.43
C GLN A 79 -4.06 4.49 9.54
N ARG A 80 -5.32 4.33 9.99
CA ARG A 80 -6.54 4.54 9.16
C ARG A 80 -6.60 5.90 8.45
N THR A 81 -6.11 6.96 9.09
CA THR A 81 -6.14 8.33 8.54
C THR A 81 -4.79 8.80 8.01
N GLN A 82 -3.79 7.93 8.02
CA GLN A 82 -2.42 8.30 7.64
C GLN A 82 -2.23 8.20 6.14
N ARG A 83 -1.30 9.02 5.62
CA ARG A 83 -0.96 9.02 4.20
C ARG A 83 0.00 7.88 3.92
N LEU A 84 -0.36 7.05 2.96
CA LEU A 84 0.50 6.06 2.33
C LEU A 84 1.20 6.72 1.15
N LYS A 85 2.52 6.70 1.14
CA LYS A 85 3.33 6.98 -0.05
C LYS A 85 3.65 5.64 -0.71
N LEU A 86 3.38 5.51 -2.00
CA LEU A 86 3.85 4.41 -2.84
C LEU A 86 4.88 4.96 -3.81
N SER A 87 5.92 4.19 -4.13
CA SER A 87 6.94 4.61 -5.09
C SER A 87 7.48 3.41 -5.88
N VAL A 88 7.59 3.58 -7.19
CA VAL A 88 8.15 2.62 -8.14
C VAL A 88 9.19 3.37 -8.95
N GLY A 89 10.43 2.89 -8.97
CA GLY A 89 11.55 3.62 -9.57
C GLY A 89 11.75 4.99 -8.90
N ASN A 90 11.74 6.07 -9.68
CA ASN A 90 11.95 7.44 -9.23
C ASN A 90 10.65 8.20 -8.91
N ASP A 91 9.51 7.60 -9.16
CA ASP A 91 8.23 8.27 -9.10
C ASP A 91 7.42 7.81 -7.89
N PHE A 92 6.52 8.68 -7.41
CA PHE A 92 5.74 8.42 -6.22
C PHE A 92 4.31 8.97 -6.28
N LEU A 93 3.45 8.38 -5.46
CA LEU A 93 2.06 8.77 -5.27
C LEU A 93 1.75 8.81 -3.78
N TYR A 94 0.90 9.74 -3.37
CA TYR A 94 0.30 9.77 -2.04
C TYR A 94 -1.18 9.39 -2.10
N MET A 95 -1.61 8.53 -1.18
CA MET A 95 -3.02 8.16 -0.95
C MET A 95 -3.31 8.05 0.54
N ARG A 96 -4.58 7.97 0.93
CA ARG A 96 -4.92 7.64 2.32
C ARG A 96 -5.04 6.13 2.49
N ALA A 97 -4.61 5.62 3.65
CA ALA A 97 -4.62 4.18 3.93
C ALA A 97 -6.03 3.54 3.96
N ASN A 98 -7.09 4.34 4.10
CA ASN A 98 -8.48 3.88 4.09
C ASN A 98 -9.17 3.98 2.71
N GLU A 99 -8.51 4.57 1.71
CA GLU A 99 -9.03 4.76 0.36
C GLU A 99 -8.49 3.63 -0.54
N ILE A 100 -9.00 2.41 -0.36
CA ILE A 100 -8.71 1.30 -1.28
C ILE A 100 -9.48 1.57 -2.58
N THR A 101 -8.81 2.15 -3.56
CA THR A 101 -9.40 2.39 -4.89
C THR A 101 -8.28 2.35 -5.91
N LYS A 102 -8.29 1.29 -6.74
CA LYS A 102 -7.58 1.13 -8.02
C LYS A 102 -6.76 2.36 -8.44
N VAL A 103 -5.44 2.23 -8.44
CA VAL A 103 -4.52 3.35 -8.66
C VAL A 103 -4.09 3.35 -10.12
N VAL A 104 -4.53 4.35 -10.88
CA VAL A 104 -4.00 4.61 -12.22
C VAL A 104 -2.71 5.41 -12.05
N THR A 105 -1.58 4.80 -12.38
CA THR A 105 -0.25 5.36 -12.10
C THR A 105 0.19 6.33 -13.19
N PRO A 106 1.11 7.27 -12.89
CA PRO A 106 1.79 8.06 -13.91
C PRO A 106 2.54 7.16 -14.91
N LYS A 107 2.67 7.61 -16.17
CA LYS A 107 3.32 6.86 -17.26
C LYS A 107 4.73 6.38 -16.93
N SER A 108 5.48 7.13 -16.14
CA SER A 108 6.84 6.78 -15.73
C SER A 108 6.93 5.47 -14.94
N TRP A 109 5.82 4.95 -14.41
CA TRP A 109 5.78 3.64 -13.75
C TRP A 109 5.61 2.46 -14.73
N CYS A 110 5.33 2.76 -16.00
CA CYS A 110 4.91 1.79 -17.03
C CYS A 110 6.05 1.26 -17.88
N GLU A 111 7.26 1.80 -17.68
CA GLU A 111 8.48 1.45 -18.41
C GLU A 111 9.40 0.51 -17.60
#